data_AF-A0A8A3S7G6-F1
#
_entry.id   AF-A0A8A3S7G6-F1
#
_cell.length_a   1.000
_cell.length_b   1.000
_cell.length_c   1.000
_cell.angle_alpha   90.00
_cell.angle_beta   90.00
_cell.angle_gamma   90.00
#
_symmetry.space_group_name_H-M   'P 1'
#
loop_
_entity.id
_entity.type
_entity.pdbx_description
1 polymer ?
#
loop_
_entity_poly.entity_id
_entity_poly.type
_entity_poly.pdbx_seq_one_letter_code
_entity_poly.pdbx_strand_id
1 'polypeptide(L)' 'MPSKKTPAGTRSVYPVPLYLVPHVLAAEMRQTEGEIAEITIRRGGWHSYLITVRVEDEEGEGGPSPS' A
#
# COMPACT_ATOMS: atom_id res chain seq x y z
N MET A 1 20.73 11.51 3.84
CA MET A 1 20.46 10.11 3.45
C MET A 1 19.53 10.16 2.26
N PRO A 2 19.80 9.52 1.12
CA PRO A 2 18.85 9.55 0.03
C PRO A 2 17.62 8.71 0.44
N SER A 3 16.49 9.37 0.70
CA SER A 3 15.19 8.71 0.87
C SER A 3 14.88 7.96 -0.42
N LYS A 4 14.74 6.63 -0.32
CA LYS A 4 14.27 5.82 -1.44
C LYS A 4 12.78 6.13 -1.60
N LYS A 5 12.46 7.13 -2.42
CA LYS A 5 11.08 7.40 -2.86
C LYS A 5 10.50 6.07 -3.35
N THR A 6 9.57 5.50 -2.61
CA THR A 6 8.87 4.32 -3.07
C THR A 6 7.99 4.79 -4.23
N PRO A 7 8.15 4.27 -5.45
CA PRO A 7 7.32 4.70 -6.57
C PRO A 7 5.86 4.39 -6.24
N ALA A 8 4.93 5.29 -6.60
CA ALA A 8 3.51 4.94 -6.55
C ALA A 8 3.27 3.59 -7.21
N GLY A 9 2.37 2.83 -6.62
CA GLY A 9 2.12 1.48 -7.06
C GLY A 9 1.30 0.66 -6.09
N THR A 10 0.97 -0.54 -6.57
CA THR A 10 0.21 -1.52 -5.84
C THR A 10 1.18 -2.55 -5.27
N ARG A 11 1.23 -2.68 -3.95
CA ARG A 11 2.03 -3.68 -3.25
C ARG A 11 1.14 -4.76 -2.66
N SER A 12 1.44 -6.01 -2.98
CA SER A 12 0.74 -7.18 -2.44
C SER A 12 1.62 -7.87 -1.42
N VAL A 13 1.06 -8.17 -0.25
CA VAL A 13 1.75 -8.90 0.81
C VAL A 13 1.45 -10.39 0.67
N TYR A 14 2.34 -11.25 1.18
CA TYR A 14 2.09 -12.68 1.27
C TYR A 14 0.81 -12.99 2.08
N PRO A 15 0.04 -14.04 1.72
CA PRO A 15 -1.17 -14.40 2.45
C PRO A 15 -0.89 -14.69 3.93
N VAL A 16 -1.71 -14.12 4.82
CA VAL A 16 -1.56 -14.30 6.27
C VAL A 16 -2.87 -14.76 6.93
N PRO A 17 -2.83 -15.46 8.07
CA PRO A 17 -4.00 -15.71 8.89
C PRO A 17 -4.73 -14.42 9.30
N LEU A 18 -6.06 -14.48 9.48
CA LEU A 18 -6.88 -13.32 9.83
C LEU A 18 -6.35 -12.54 11.04
N TYR A 19 -5.89 -13.24 12.07
CA TYR A 19 -5.40 -12.63 13.31
C TYR A 19 -4.09 -11.85 13.14
N LEU A 20 -3.35 -12.07 12.04
CA LEU A 20 -2.12 -11.31 11.72
C LEU A 20 -2.38 -10.10 10.82
N VAL A 21 -3.58 -9.94 10.26
CA VAL A 21 -3.90 -8.83 9.35
C VAL A 21 -3.57 -7.46 9.97
N PRO A 22 -3.96 -7.14 11.22
CA PRO A 22 -3.63 -5.84 11.82
C PRO A 22 -2.13 -5.61 11.96
N HIS A 23 -1.37 -6.67 12.31
CA HIS A 23 0.07 -6.57 12.50
C HIS A 23 0.81 -6.33 11.18
N VAL A 24 0.41 -7.06 10.13
CA VAL A 24 0.99 -6.91 8.80
C VAL A 24 0.66 -5.54 8.22
N LEU A 25 -0.59 -5.08 8.37
CA LEU A 25 -0.98 -3.72 7.96
C LEU A 25 -0.12 -2.66 8.65
N ALA A 26 0.06 -2.74 9.97
CA ALA A 26 0.91 -1.79 10.69
C ALA A 26 2.36 -1.79 10.17
N ALA A 27 2.90 -2.96 9.80
CA ALA A 27 4.23 -3.07 9.22
C ALA A 27 4.32 -2.44 7.83
N GLU A 28 3.31 -2.63 6.97
CA GLU A 28 3.28 -2.03 5.63
C GLU A 28 3.07 -0.51 5.71
N MET A 29 2.20 -0.02 6.60
CA MET A 29 1.99 1.41 6.81
C MET A 29 3.27 2.12 7.24
N ARG A 30 4.08 1.51 8.11
CA ARG A 30 5.39 2.07 8.53
C ARG A 30 6.42 2.10 7.42
N GLN A 31 6.32 1.19 6.45
CA GLN A 31 7.23 1.11 5.31
C GLN A 31 6.77 1.98 4.13
N THR A 32 5.51 2.45 4.16
CA THR A 32 4.95 3.27 3.10
C THR A 32 5.33 4.72 3.34
N GLU A 33 6.17 5.25 2.45
CA GLU A 33 6.46 6.68 2.37
C GLU A 33 5.46 7.30 1.37
N GLY A 34 4.26 7.68 1.84
CA GLY A 34 3.19 8.27 1.02
C GLY A 34 1.79 8.09 1.60
N GLU A 35 0.77 8.63 0.93
CA GLU A 35 -0.64 8.45 1.31
C GLU A 35 -1.14 7.08 0.82
N ILE A 36 -1.72 6.30 1.73
CA ILE A 36 -2.37 5.05 1.38
C ILE A 36 -3.77 5.37 0.89
N ALA A 37 -3.96 5.29 -0.42
CA ALA A 37 -5.25 5.52 -1.06
C ALA A 37 -6.23 4.38 -0.82
N GLU A 38 -5.74 3.13 -0.79
CA GLU A 38 -6.61 1.96 -0.66
C GLU A 38 -5.92 0.77 0.02
N ILE A 39 -6.67 0.07 0.87
CA ILE A 39 -6.30 -1.23 1.43
C ILE A 39 -7.39 -2.24 1.07
N THR A 40 -7.05 -3.25 0.28
CA THR A 40 -7.94 -4.35 -0.07
C THR A 40 -7.49 -5.63 0.65
N ILE A 41 -8.42 -6.25 1.39
CA ILE A 41 -8.20 -7.53 2.07
C ILE A 41 -9.11 -8.58 1.43
N ARG A 42 -8.51 -9.62 0.84
CA ARG A 42 -9.24 -10.70 0.18
C ARG A 42 -8.97 -12.02 0.87
N ARG A 43 -10.04 -12.76 1.17
CA ARG A 43 -9.89 -14.15 1.65
C ARG A 43 -9.31 -15.01 0.51
N GLY A 44 -8.19 -15.67 0.77
CA GLY A 44 -7.59 -16.66 -0.10
C GLY A 44 -8.09 -18.07 0.19
N GLY A 45 -7.30 -19.08 -0.17
CA GLY A 45 -7.55 -20.47 0.24
C GLY A 45 -7.44 -20.63 1.75
N TRP A 46 -8.21 -21.56 2.32
CA TRP A 46 -8.25 -21.81 3.77
C TRP A 46 -8.65 -20.55 4.59
N HIS A 47 -7.94 -20.28 5.69
CA HIS A 47 -8.09 -19.12 6.56
C HIS A 47 -7.00 -18.06 6.31
N SER A 48 -6.46 -18.03 5.08
CA SER A 48 -5.47 -17.04 4.66
C SER A 48 -6.13 -15.83 3.99
N TYR A 49 -5.49 -14.67 4.13
CA TYR A 49 -5.96 -13.39 3.62
C TYR A 49 -4.82 -12.70 2.89
N LEU A 50 -5.08 -12.32 1.65
CA LEU A 50 -4.18 -11.50 0.85
C LEU A 50 -4.47 -10.02 1.13
N ILE A 51 -3.42 -9.26 1.39
CA ILE A 51 -3.49 -7.82 1.63
C ILE A 51 -2.85 -7.11 0.45
N THR A 52 -3.55 -6.14 -0.11
CA THR A 52 -3.05 -5.29 -1.19
C THR A 52 -3.17 -3.84 -0.76
N VAL A 53 -2.04 -3.13 -0.79
CA VAL A 53 -1.94 -1.72 -0.42
C VAL A 53 -1.65 -0.92 -1.69
N ARG A 54 -2.46 0.09 -1.96
CA ARG A 54 -2.23 1.05 -3.04
C ARG A 54 -1.83 2.38 -2.44
N VAL A 55 -0.72 2.92 -2.94
CA VAL A 55 -0.14 4.18 -2.49
C VAL A 55 -0.26 5.19 -3.63
N GLU A 56 -0.75 6.38 -3.32
CA GLU A 56 -0.75 7.51 -4.25
C GLU A 56 0.63 8.19 -4.21
N ASP A 57 1.08 8.65 -5.38
CA ASP A 57 2.17 9.63 -5.38
C ASP A 57 1.60 10.89 -4.74
N GLU A 58 2.38 11.55 -3.88
CA GLU A 58 2.18 12.97 -3.65
C GLU A 58 2.39 13.68 -4.99
N GLU A 59 1.31 13.80 -5.77
CA GLU A 59 1.28 14.62 -6.96
C GLU A 59 1.45 16.05 -6.47
N GLY A 60 2.67 16.56 -6.64
CA GLY A 60 2.94 17.98 -6.55
C GLY A 60 1.95 18.70 -7.46
N GLU A 61 1.20 19.60 -6.85
CA GLU A 61 0.41 20.65 -7.47
C GLU A 61 1.15 21.23 -8.70
N GLY A 62 0.59 21.08 -9.91
CA GLY A 62 0.92 21.93 -11.06
C GLY A 62 1.53 21.25 -12.30
N GLY A 63 0.70 21.02 -13.33
CA GLY A 63 1.11 20.84 -14.73
C GLY A 63 0.00 21.32 -15.67
N PRO A 64 0.29 22.07 -16.75
CA PRO A 64 -0.58 23.14 -17.25
C PRO A 64 -1.79 22.66 -18.06
N SER A 65 -2.87 23.43 -17.97
CA SER A 65 -4.02 23.36 -18.86
C SER A 65 -3.57 23.41 -20.33
N PRO A 66 -4.03 22.49 -21.19
CA PRO A 66 -3.89 22.66 -22.63
C PRO A 66 -4.84 23.78 -23.10
N SER A 67 -4.25 24.83 -23.66
CA SER A 67 -4.93 25.85 -24.47
C SER A 67 -5.32 25.30 -25.84
#